data_AF-F4N863-F1
#
_entry.id   AF-F4N863-F1
#
_cell.length_a   1.000
_cell.length_b   1.000
_cell.length_c   1.000
_cell.angle_alpha   90.00
_cell.angle_beta   90.00
_cell.angle_gamma   90.00
#
_symmetry.space_group_name_H-M   'P 1'
#
loop_
_entity.id
_entity.type
_entity.pdbx_description
1 polymer ?
#
loop_
_entity_poly.entity_id
_entity_poly.type
_entity_poly.pdbx_seq_one_letter_code
_entity_poly.pdbx_strand_id
1 'polypeptide(L)'
;MQMKKFRLALLASSIAFSTSLWAQAIEVPATLAGHAVLPVKSTVAAPADAPTDLQQSGKYTSGQRVSTLGAVAGKSADRPTGIGLPITGQPLQGHSGIKHMPDGTYWVLTDNGFGSKANSPDAMLYLNHYDIDFKNGSATLLQTLFLHDPDKKVPFHITNESTDKRYLTGSDFDPESFQFADDALWIGDEFGPYLIKADLNGKVLAVFETQVDGKVVKIT
;
A
#
# COMPACT_ATOMS: atom_id res chain seq x y z
N MET A 1 0.48 29.39 -60.81
CA MET A 1 -0.11 30.15 -59.68
C MET A 1 -1.39 29.52 -59.10
N GLN A 2 -2.25 28.89 -59.92
CA GLN A 2 -3.50 28.24 -59.45
C GLN A 2 -3.31 27.01 -58.54
N MET A 3 -2.35 26.12 -58.81
CA MET A 3 -2.14 24.91 -57.97
C MET A 3 -1.72 25.21 -56.52
N LYS A 4 -0.99 26.32 -56.28
CA LYS A 4 -0.63 26.77 -54.91
C LYS A 4 -1.86 27.25 -54.14
N LYS A 5 -2.80 27.94 -54.80
CA LYS A 5 -4.06 28.40 -54.20
C LYS A 5 -4.98 27.22 -53.85
N PHE A 6 -5.01 26.18 -54.69
CA PHE A 6 -5.81 24.99 -54.46
C PHE A 6 -5.29 24.14 -53.29
N ARG A 7 -3.97 23.97 -53.17
CA ARG A 7 -3.34 23.26 -52.02
C ARG A 7 -3.51 24.02 -50.71
N LEU A 8 -3.45 25.35 -50.74
CA LEU A 8 -3.66 26.19 -49.56
C LEU A 8 -5.13 26.16 -49.10
N ALA A 9 -6.07 26.14 -50.04
CA ALA A 9 -7.49 25.99 -49.74
C ALA A 9 -7.81 24.61 -49.15
N LEU A 10 -7.18 23.54 -49.66
CA LEU A 10 -7.36 22.18 -49.15
C LEU A 10 -6.75 21.98 -47.75
N LEU A 11 -5.61 22.64 -47.46
CA LEU A 11 -4.99 22.60 -46.14
C LEU A 11 -5.80 23.41 -45.10
N ALA A 12 -6.34 24.56 -45.50
CA ALA A 12 -7.21 25.37 -44.66
C ALA A 12 -8.54 24.67 -44.34
N SER A 13 -9.11 23.94 -45.30
CA SER A 13 -10.32 23.14 -45.05
C SER A 13 -10.03 21.96 -44.11
N SER A 14 -8.89 21.27 -44.23
CA SER A 14 -8.54 20.18 -43.29
C SER A 14 -8.35 20.64 -41.84
N ILE A 15 -7.91 21.88 -41.60
CA ILE A 15 -7.80 22.46 -40.25
C ILE A 15 -9.18 22.94 -39.73
N ALA A 16 -10.08 23.37 -40.63
CA ALA A 16 -11.44 23.75 -40.24
C ALA A 16 -12.33 22.56 -39.86
N PHE A 17 -12.00 21.34 -40.35
CA PHE A 17 -12.71 20.11 -40.03
C PHE A 17 -12.06 19.24 -38.95
N SER A 18 -10.93 19.67 -38.35
CA SER A 18 -10.40 19.01 -37.17
C SER A 18 -11.21 19.43 -35.94
N THR A 19 -12.36 18.77 -35.73
CA THR A 19 -13.07 18.87 -34.46
C THR A 19 -12.22 18.17 -33.41
N SER A 20 -11.81 18.91 -32.40
CA SER A 20 -11.26 18.35 -31.17
C SER A 20 -12.33 17.43 -30.56
N LEU A 21 -12.22 16.12 -30.77
CA LEU A 21 -12.95 15.11 -30.00
C LEU A 21 -12.36 15.12 -28.59
N TRP A 22 -12.69 16.14 -27.82
CA TRP A 22 -12.49 16.11 -26.39
C TRP A 22 -13.60 15.19 -25.91
N ALA A 23 -13.23 14.03 -25.38
CA ALA A 23 -14.15 13.26 -24.57
C ALA A 23 -14.60 14.19 -23.44
N GLN A 24 -15.77 14.81 -23.57
CA GLN A 24 -16.37 15.53 -22.47
C GLN A 24 -16.58 14.48 -21.39
N ALA A 25 -15.85 14.64 -20.27
CA ALA A 25 -16.07 13.83 -19.10
C ALA A 25 -17.56 13.95 -18.77
N ILE A 26 -18.29 12.85 -18.91
CA ILE A 26 -19.69 12.78 -18.48
C ILE A 26 -19.63 12.88 -16.97
N GLU A 27 -20.18 13.96 -16.41
CA GLU A 27 -20.35 14.05 -14.96
C GLU A 27 -21.27 12.92 -14.53
N VAL A 28 -20.71 11.95 -13.80
CA VAL A 28 -21.48 10.91 -13.14
C VAL A 28 -21.74 11.42 -11.72
N PRO A 29 -22.99 11.79 -11.37
CA PRO A 29 -23.28 12.28 -10.03
C PRO A 29 -23.05 11.17 -9.00
N ALA A 30 -22.21 11.45 -8.01
CA ALA A 30 -21.99 10.58 -6.86
C ALA A 30 -22.43 11.29 -5.58
N THR A 31 -23.09 10.56 -4.69
CA THR A 31 -23.45 11.04 -3.34
C THR A 31 -22.76 10.17 -2.31
N LEU A 32 -22.21 10.79 -1.25
CA LEU A 32 -21.58 10.05 -0.17
C LEU A 32 -22.66 9.28 0.60
N ALA A 33 -22.67 7.95 0.46
CA ALA A 33 -23.66 7.10 1.13
C ALA A 33 -23.37 6.93 2.63
N GLY A 34 -22.12 7.05 3.04
CA GLY A 34 -21.66 6.86 4.41
C GLY A 34 -20.13 6.99 4.49
N HIS A 35 -19.60 7.10 5.70
CA HIS A 35 -18.16 7.13 5.95
C HIS A 35 -17.86 6.52 7.31
N ALA A 36 -16.61 6.13 7.54
CA ALA A 36 -16.10 5.74 8.85
C ALA A 36 -14.82 6.51 9.15
N VAL A 37 -14.55 6.74 10.43
CA VAL A 37 -13.39 7.50 10.89
C VAL A 37 -12.51 6.60 11.76
N LEU A 38 -11.27 6.37 11.31
CA LEU A 38 -10.22 5.78 12.12
C LEU A 38 -9.42 6.90 12.80
N PRO A 39 -9.37 6.96 14.15
CA PRO A 39 -8.58 7.97 14.84
C PRO A 39 -7.09 7.90 14.44
N VAL A 40 -6.45 9.06 14.28
CA VAL A 40 -5.04 9.18 13.86
C VAL A 40 -4.04 8.53 14.83
N LYS A 41 -4.44 8.32 16.10
CA LYS A 41 -3.62 7.67 17.13
C LYS A 41 -3.91 6.18 17.29
N SER A 42 -4.72 5.60 16.40
CA SER A 42 -5.02 4.17 16.45
C SER A 42 -3.77 3.39 16.07
N THR A 43 -3.34 2.50 16.95
CA THR A 43 -2.18 1.63 16.76
C THR A 43 -2.54 0.20 17.11
N VAL A 44 -1.73 -0.73 16.61
CA VAL A 44 -1.75 -2.13 17.02
C VAL A 44 -0.40 -2.52 17.61
N ALA A 45 -0.41 -3.35 18.65
CA ALA A 45 0.82 -3.89 19.20
C ALA A 45 1.46 -4.88 18.20
N ALA A 46 2.78 -4.82 18.07
CA ALA A 46 3.50 -5.87 17.38
C ALA A 46 3.37 -7.19 18.16
N PRO A 47 3.46 -8.36 17.48
CA PRO A 47 3.51 -9.65 18.16
C PRO A 47 4.59 -9.68 19.24
N ALA A 48 4.34 -10.40 20.33
CA ALA A 48 5.28 -10.46 21.46
C ALA A 48 6.61 -11.14 21.11
N ASP A 49 6.59 -12.01 20.10
CA ASP A 49 7.75 -12.69 19.51
C ASP A 49 8.42 -11.90 18.37
N ALA A 50 7.89 -10.71 18.02
CA ALA A 50 8.55 -9.83 17.07
C ALA A 50 9.80 -9.19 17.72
N PRO A 51 10.88 -8.97 16.93
CA PRO A 51 12.08 -8.29 17.40
C PRO A 51 11.79 -6.97 18.11
N THR A 52 12.62 -6.62 19.10
CA THR A 52 12.44 -5.40 19.90
C THR A 52 12.41 -4.13 19.03
N ASP A 53 13.09 -4.13 17.88
CA ASP A 53 13.05 -3.00 16.96
C ASP A 53 11.66 -2.79 16.35
N LEU A 54 10.83 -3.83 16.21
CA LEU A 54 9.47 -3.71 15.63
C LEU A 54 8.39 -3.31 16.64
N GLN A 55 8.74 -3.24 17.93
CA GLN A 55 7.81 -2.81 18.99
C GLN A 55 7.52 -1.29 18.94
N GLN A 56 8.29 -0.55 18.16
CA GLN A 56 8.09 0.86 17.85
C GLN A 56 8.33 1.08 16.35
N SER A 57 7.46 1.85 15.70
CA SER A 57 7.59 2.18 14.28
C SER A 57 7.96 3.65 14.05
N GLY A 58 8.65 3.93 12.95
CA GLY A 58 8.92 5.29 12.47
C GLY A 58 10.27 5.85 12.94
N LYS A 59 11.19 5.00 13.41
CA LYS A 59 12.52 5.39 13.91
C LYS A 59 13.45 5.94 12.83
N TYR A 60 13.17 5.64 11.57
CA TYR A 60 14.06 5.92 10.44
C TYR A 60 13.51 6.98 9.49
N THR A 61 12.42 7.66 9.85
CA THR A 61 11.70 8.63 8.99
C THR A 61 12.43 9.95 8.77
N SER A 62 13.44 10.27 9.58
CA SER A 62 14.27 11.47 9.42
C SER A 62 15.58 11.21 8.65
N GLY A 63 15.77 10.01 8.10
CA GLY A 63 17.03 9.59 7.47
C GLY A 63 18.15 9.23 8.46
N GLN A 64 17.89 9.34 9.76
CA GLN A 64 18.73 8.87 10.85
C GLN A 64 17.86 8.15 11.89
N ARG A 65 18.46 7.26 12.68
CA ARG A 65 17.74 6.57 13.74
C ARG A 65 17.39 7.53 14.88
N VAL A 66 16.12 7.65 15.22
CA VAL A 66 15.61 8.39 16.38
C VAL A 66 14.85 7.42 17.28
N SER A 67 15.18 7.36 18.58
CA SER A 67 14.54 6.45 19.54
C SER A 67 13.58 7.13 20.52
N THR A 68 13.65 8.45 20.63
CA THR A 68 12.74 9.21 21.50
C THR A 68 11.38 9.32 20.84
N LEU A 69 10.35 8.71 21.43
CA LEU A 69 8.98 8.76 20.92
C LEU A 69 8.53 10.20 20.67
N GLY A 70 7.89 10.43 19.53
CA GLY A 70 7.34 11.73 19.17
C GLY A 70 8.35 12.83 18.82
N ALA A 71 9.65 12.55 18.78
CA ALA A 71 10.69 13.56 18.60
C ALA A 71 10.79 14.12 17.17
N VAL A 72 10.34 13.35 16.16
CA VAL A 72 10.32 13.77 14.75
C VAL A 72 8.89 14.14 14.39
N ALA A 73 8.65 15.37 13.92
CA ALA A 73 7.32 15.76 13.46
C ALA A 73 6.89 14.92 12.25
N GLY A 74 5.75 14.24 12.37
CA GLY A 74 5.09 13.60 11.24
C GLY A 74 4.57 14.63 10.25
N LYS A 75 4.75 14.36 8.96
CA LYS A 75 4.37 15.26 7.87
C LYS A 75 3.57 14.53 6.79
N SER A 76 2.69 15.25 6.12
CA SER A 76 1.98 14.82 4.91
C SER A 76 2.18 15.90 3.85
N ALA A 77 2.92 15.60 2.79
CA ALA A 77 3.36 16.59 1.79
C ALA A 77 3.91 17.88 2.45
N ASP A 78 4.92 17.71 3.30
CA ASP A 78 5.56 18.75 4.13
C ASP A 78 4.70 19.45 5.19
N ARG A 79 3.38 19.21 5.21
CA ARG A 79 2.48 19.77 6.23
C ARG A 79 2.56 18.97 7.53
N PRO A 80 2.77 19.63 8.69
CA PRO A 80 2.73 18.94 9.99
C PRO A 80 1.38 18.26 10.25
N THR A 81 1.41 17.02 10.72
CA THR A 81 0.19 16.26 11.05
C THR A 81 -0.26 16.46 12.50
N GLY A 82 0.58 17.06 13.34
CA GLY A 82 0.36 17.16 14.78
C GLY A 82 0.69 15.87 15.55
N ILE A 83 1.17 14.84 14.87
CA ILE A 83 1.67 13.59 15.45
C ILE A 83 3.18 13.53 15.29
N GLY A 84 3.88 13.02 16.29
CA GLY A 84 5.31 12.79 16.24
C GLY A 84 5.64 11.30 16.07
N LEU A 85 6.76 11.01 15.43
CA LEU A 85 7.41 9.71 15.29
C LEU A 85 8.71 9.68 16.12
N PRO A 86 9.18 8.51 16.57
CA PRO A 86 8.55 7.19 16.48
C PRO A 86 7.32 7.08 17.40
N ILE A 87 6.51 6.03 17.20
CA ILE A 87 5.36 5.69 18.04
C ILE A 87 5.50 4.27 18.61
N THR A 88 4.76 3.96 19.67
CA THR A 88 4.63 2.60 20.18
C THR A 88 3.69 1.77 19.30
N GLY A 89 4.08 0.54 19.00
CA GLY A 89 3.35 -0.35 18.10
C GLY A 89 3.47 0.08 16.63
N GLN A 90 2.50 -0.35 15.84
CA GLN A 90 2.37 -0.07 14.42
C GLN A 90 1.14 0.83 14.18
N PRO A 91 1.22 1.85 13.31
CA PRO A 91 0.08 2.72 13.00
C PRO A 91 -0.97 1.89 12.28
N LEU A 92 -2.26 2.05 12.60
CA LEU A 92 -3.35 1.41 11.85
C LEU A 92 -3.74 2.16 10.56
N GLN A 93 -3.03 3.24 10.24
CA GLN A 93 -3.22 4.09 9.06
C GLN A 93 -2.22 3.72 7.96
N GLY A 94 -2.47 4.16 6.72
CA GLY A 94 -1.63 3.83 5.56
C GLY A 94 -2.10 2.52 4.96
N HIS A 95 -2.94 2.61 3.93
CA HIS A 95 -3.60 1.44 3.34
C HIS A 95 -3.45 1.46 1.84
N SER A 96 -3.16 0.30 1.27
CA SER A 96 -2.96 0.10 -0.16
C SER A 96 -3.95 -0.90 -0.76
N GLY A 97 -4.78 -1.56 0.06
CA GLY A 97 -5.80 -2.48 -0.44
C GLY A 97 -6.98 -2.65 0.50
N ILE A 98 -8.16 -2.90 -0.06
CA ILE A 98 -9.39 -3.21 0.69
C ILE A 98 -10.21 -4.31 0.01
N LYS A 99 -10.78 -5.22 0.80
CA LYS A 99 -11.68 -6.28 0.34
C LYS A 99 -12.92 -6.34 1.22
N HIS A 100 -14.09 -6.17 0.61
CA HIS A 100 -15.39 -6.44 1.26
C HIS A 100 -15.69 -7.94 1.22
N MET A 101 -16.14 -8.48 2.35
CA MET A 101 -16.45 -9.88 2.55
C MET A 101 -17.96 -10.15 2.46
N PRO A 102 -18.40 -11.39 2.13
CA PRO A 102 -19.82 -11.72 2.04
C PRO A 102 -20.63 -11.50 3.34
N ASP A 103 -19.96 -11.53 4.49
CA ASP A 103 -20.56 -11.30 5.81
C ASP A 103 -20.67 -9.80 6.18
N GLY A 104 -20.26 -8.89 5.29
CA GLY A 104 -20.30 -7.45 5.53
C GLY A 104 -19.02 -6.86 6.12
N THR A 105 -18.04 -7.68 6.50
CA THR A 105 -16.77 -7.22 7.06
C THR A 105 -15.76 -6.83 5.98
N TYR A 106 -14.65 -6.23 6.39
CA TYR A 106 -13.62 -5.72 5.48
C TYR A 106 -12.23 -6.19 5.91
N TRP A 107 -11.44 -6.64 4.95
CA TRP A 107 -10.00 -6.74 5.12
C TRP A 107 -9.31 -5.53 4.50
N VAL A 108 -8.30 -5.01 5.18
CA VAL A 108 -7.52 -3.83 4.75
C VAL A 108 -6.04 -4.15 4.87
N LEU A 109 -5.30 -3.94 3.78
CA LEU A 109 -3.86 -4.17 3.67
C LEU A 109 -3.09 -2.89 4.01
N THR A 110 -2.05 -3.01 4.84
CA THR A 110 -1.12 -1.90 5.07
C THR A 110 -0.27 -1.65 3.83
N ASP A 111 0.03 -0.38 3.59
CA ASP A 111 1.08 0.08 2.68
C ASP A 111 2.48 -0.21 3.30
N ASN A 112 3.58 0.09 2.60
CA ASN A 112 4.95 0.01 3.14
C ASN A 112 5.18 0.89 4.39
N GLY A 113 4.26 1.81 4.69
CA GLY A 113 4.14 2.48 5.98
C GLY A 113 4.67 3.91 6.01
N PHE A 114 5.92 4.16 5.59
CA PHE A 114 6.51 5.50 5.64
C PHE A 114 6.92 6.07 4.27
N GLY A 115 6.51 5.43 3.18
CA GLY A 115 6.56 5.97 1.82
C GLY A 115 7.82 5.63 1.02
N SER A 116 8.78 4.90 1.60
CA SER A 116 9.89 4.33 0.84
C SER A 116 10.48 3.10 1.51
N LYS A 117 11.24 2.33 0.74
CA LYS A 117 12.06 1.23 1.28
C LYS A 117 13.01 1.67 2.39
N ALA A 118 13.65 2.84 2.27
CA ALA A 118 14.74 3.25 3.16
C ALA A 118 14.26 3.71 4.56
N ASN A 119 13.02 4.19 4.66
CA ASN A 119 12.47 4.71 5.91
C ASN A 119 11.49 3.76 6.61
N SER A 120 11.24 2.58 6.01
CA SER A 120 10.25 1.61 6.47
C SER A 120 10.78 0.29 7.06
N PRO A 121 12.02 0.18 7.61
CA PRO A 121 12.51 -1.10 8.13
C PRO A 121 11.86 -1.50 9.46
N ASP A 122 11.09 -0.60 10.09
CA ASP A 122 10.31 -0.87 11.29
C ASP A 122 8.79 -0.69 11.12
N ALA A 123 8.33 -0.55 9.87
CA ALA A 123 6.93 -0.61 9.51
C ALA A 123 6.57 -2.06 9.17
N MET A 124 5.89 -2.77 10.06
CA MET A 124 5.52 -4.16 9.81
C MET A 124 4.42 -4.25 8.75
N LEU A 125 4.51 -5.26 7.87
CA LEU A 125 3.45 -5.54 6.91
C LEU A 125 2.39 -6.47 7.52
N TYR A 126 1.13 -6.09 7.38
CA TYR A 126 0.00 -6.79 7.98
C TYR A 126 -1.30 -6.50 7.23
N LEU A 127 -2.32 -7.31 7.52
CA LEU A 127 -3.70 -7.05 7.15
C LEU A 127 -4.56 -6.93 8.41
N ASN A 128 -5.52 -6.03 8.37
CA ASN A 128 -6.52 -5.87 9.41
C ASN A 128 -7.90 -6.30 8.93
N HIS A 129 -8.60 -7.04 9.76
CA HIS A 129 -10.01 -7.35 9.61
C HIS A 129 -10.83 -6.37 10.42
N TYR A 130 -11.80 -5.72 9.80
CA TYR A 130 -12.64 -4.70 10.39
C TYR A 130 -14.12 -5.01 10.20
N ASP A 131 -14.90 -4.70 11.23
CA ASP A 131 -16.31 -4.38 11.08
C ASP A 131 -16.42 -2.87 10.87
N ILE A 132 -16.84 -2.43 9.68
CA ILE A 132 -16.93 -1.02 9.32
C ILE A 132 -18.41 -0.61 9.19
N ASP A 133 -18.86 0.20 10.14
CA ASP A 133 -20.18 0.81 10.12
C ASP A 133 -20.11 2.20 9.45
N PHE A 134 -20.30 2.22 8.13
CA PHE A 134 -20.34 3.45 7.35
C PHE A 134 -21.53 4.36 7.66
N LYS A 135 -22.58 3.83 8.31
CA LYS A 135 -23.75 4.62 8.68
C LYS A 135 -23.49 5.42 9.93
N ASN A 136 -22.84 4.82 10.93
CA ASN A 136 -22.58 5.44 12.23
C ASN A 136 -21.17 6.01 12.37
N GLY A 137 -20.27 5.77 11.40
CA GLY A 137 -18.97 6.42 11.39
C GLY A 137 -17.82 5.64 12.02
N SER A 138 -18.00 4.36 12.36
CA SER A 138 -17.03 3.60 13.16
C SER A 138 -16.36 2.47 12.38
N ALA A 139 -15.10 2.18 12.71
CA ALA A 139 -14.37 1.01 12.27
C ALA A 139 -13.85 0.25 13.50
N THR A 140 -14.33 -0.97 13.70
CA THR A 140 -13.96 -1.84 14.83
C THR A 140 -12.96 -2.87 14.35
N LEU A 141 -11.73 -2.84 14.88
CA LEU A 141 -10.71 -3.83 14.56
C LEU A 141 -11.12 -5.19 15.17
N LEU A 142 -11.25 -6.20 14.33
CA LEU A 142 -11.57 -7.58 14.71
C LEU A 142 -10.29 -8.41 14.87
N GLN A 143 -9.35 -8.28 13.94
CA GLN A 143 -8.11 -9.04 13.91
C GLN A 143 -7.01 -8.29 13.16
N THR A 144 -5.76 -8.52 13.57
CA THR A 144 -4.57 -8.16 12.78
C THR A 144 -3.78 -9.42 12.47
N LEU A 145 -3.37 -9.55 11.21
CA LEU A 145 -2.57 -10.65 10.67
C LEU A 145 -1.26 -10.06 10.16
N PHE A 146 -0.13 -10.39 10.81
CA PHE A 146 1.19 -9.91 10.39
C PHE A 146 1.84 -10.88 9.40
N LEU A 147 2.45 -10.34 8.34
CA LEU A 147 3.14 -11.14 7.34
C LEU A 147 4.52 -11.56 7.84
N HIS A 148 4.87 -12.83 7.60
CA HIS A 148 6.12 -13.40 8.08
C HIS A 148 6.62 -14.57 7.21
N ASP A 149 7.93 -14.79 7.16
CA ASP A 149 8.56 -15.78 6.27
C ASP A 149 9.49 -16.78 6.98
N PRO A 150 9.02 -17.56 7.98
CA PRO A 150 9.87 -18.48 8.75
C PRO A 150 10.49 -19.60 7.88
N ASP A 151 9.82 -19.96 6.78
CA ASP A 151 10.23 -21.02 5.87
C ASP A 151 11.16 -20.53 4.74
N LYS A 152 11.62 -19.26 4.81
CA LYS A 152 12.57 -18.63 3.88
C LYS A 152 12.16 -18.71 2.41
N LYS A 153 10.91 -18.37 2.13
CA LYS A 153 10.31 -18.36 0.78
C LYS A 153 10.59 -17.06 0.02
N VAL A 154 10.91 -15.97 0.71
CA VAL A 154 11.35 -14.73 0.07
C VAL A 154 12.77 -14.95 -0.50
N PRO A 155 13.01 -14.75 -1.81
CA PRO A 155 14.25 -15.18 -2.46
C PRO A 155 15.41 -14.17 -2.32
N PHE A 156 15.24 -13.12 -1.52
CA PHE A 156 16.22 -12.06 -1.29
C PHE A 156 16.36 -11.74 0.20
N HIS A 157 17.37 -10.95 0.55
CA HIS A 157 17.62 -10.54 1.92
C HIS A 157 16.53 -9.58 2.42
N ILE A 158 15.95 -9.92 3.57
CA ILE A 158 14.93 -9.10 4.26
C ILE A 158 15.47 -8.48 5.54
N THR A 159 14.77 -7.49 6.07
CA THR A 159 15.13 -6.73 7.28
C THR A 159 15.36 -7.65 8.48
N ASN A 160 14.48 -8.64 8.68
CA ASN A 160 14.52 -9.54 9.83
C ASN A 160 15.12 -10.92 9.49
N GLU A 161 16.08 -10.98 8.55
CA GLU A 161 16.71 -12.21 8.04
C GLU A 161 17.21 -13.16 9.13
N SER A 162 17.76 -12.60 10.21
CA SER A 162 18.41 -13.31 11.31
C SER A 162 17.48 -13.69 12.47
N THR A 163 16.17 -13.55 12.30
CA THR A 163 15.16 -13.83 13.32
C THR A 163 14.41 -15.12 12.99
N ASP A 164 13.80 -15.77 13.97
CA ASP A 164 13.09 -17.05 13.74
C ASP A 164 11.84 -16.86 12.87
N LYS A 165 11.02 -15.85 13.18
CA LYS A 165 9.76 -15.60 12.47
C LYS A 165 9.92 -14.89 11.15
N ARG A 166 10.97 -14.07 10.99
CA ARG A 166 11.21 -13.29 9.76
C ARG A 166 10.00 -12.43 9.37
N TYR A 167 9.53 -11.63 10.33
CA TYR A 167 8.45 -10.66 10.07
C TYR A 167 8.84 -9.71 8.94
N LEU A 168 7.92 -9.48 8.01
CA LEU A 168 8.15 -8.62 6.86
C LEU A 168 7.85 -7.16 7.19
N THR A 169 8.61 -6.27 6.57
CA THR A 169 8.48 -4.82 6.76
C THR A 169 8.33 -4.10 5.42
N GLY A 170 7.97 -2.82 5.46
CA GLY A 170 7.91 -1.97 4.27
C GLY A 170 9.27 -1.72 3.59
N SER A 171 10.37 -2.17 4.20
CA SER A 171 11.66 -2.26 3.50
C SER A 171 11.77 -3.51 2.63
N ASP A 172 10.98 -4.54 2.89
CA ASP A 172 11.05 -5.83 2.20
C ASP A 172 10.13 -5.84 0.97
N PHE A 173 8.90 -5.34 1.13
CA PHE A 173 7.87 -5.26 0.10
C PHE A 173 7.09 -3.95 0.19
N ASP A 174 6.50 -3.55 -0.94
CA ASP A 174 5.56 -2.46 -1.10
C ASP A 174 4.22 -3.00 -1.62
N PRO A 175 3.40 -3.57 -0.73
CA PRO A 175 2.16 -4.23 -1.14
C PRO A 175 1.13 -3.21 -1.61
N GLU A 176 0.53 -3.43 -2.78
CA GLU A 176 -0.40 -2.48 -3.44
C GLU A 176 -1.80 -3.06 -3.70
N SER A 177 -1.99 -4.36 -3.44
CA SER A 177 -3.29 -5.01 -3.59
C SER A 177 -3.30 -6.38 -2.93
N PHE A 178 -4.49 -6.92 -2.67
CA PHE A 178 -4.62 -8.31 -2.29
C PHE A 178 -5.95 -8.92 -2.70
N GLN A 179 -6.01 -10.25 -2.74
CA GLN A 179 -7.23 -11.05 -2.86
C GLN A 179 -7.12 -12.32 -2.02
N PHE A 180 -8.26 -12.83 -1.56
CA PHE A 180 -8.37 -14.21 -1.08
C PHE A 180 -8.77 -15.12 -2.24
N ALA A 181 -7.97 -16.15 -2.50
CA ALA A 181 -8.25 -17.16 -3.52
C ALA A 181 -7.51 -18.47 -3.20
N ASP A 182 -8.16 -19.60 -3.48
CA ASP A 182 -7.60 -20.95 -3.26
C ASP A 182 -7.07 -21.16 -1.84
N ASP A 183 -7.88 -20.79 -0.84
CA ASP A 183 -7.58 -20.87 0.60
C ASP A 183 -6.26 -20.15 1.00
N ALA A 184 -5.88 -19.14 0.22
CA ALA A 184 -4.67 -18.36 0.42
C ALA A 184 -4.95 -16.86 0.27
N LEU A 185 -4.04 -16.10 0.86
CA LEU A 185 -3.91 -14.67 0.65
C LEU A 185 -2.91 -14.42 -0.48
N TRP A 186 -3.35 -13.72 -1.52
CA TRP A 186 -2.52 -13.29 -2.63
C TRP A 186 -2.32 -11.79 -2.57
N ILE A 187 -1.08 -11.32 -2.63
CA ILE A 187 -0.71 -9.90 -2.51
C ILE A 187 0.09 -9.50 -3.74
N GLY A 188 -0.30 -8.41 -4.39
CA GLY A 188 0.49 -7.74 -5.41
C GLY A 188 1.40 -6.70 -4.77
N ASP A 189 2.64 -6.64 -5.25
CA ASP A 189 3.71 -5.77 -4.74
C ASP A 189 4.26 -4.86 -5.84
N GLU A 190 4.67 -3.64 -5.49
CA GLU A 190 5.24 -2.64 -6.41
C GLU A 190 6.76 -2.75 -6.55
N PHE A 191 7.50 -3.15 -5.50
CA PHE A 191 8.97 -3.17 -5.56
C PHE A 191 9.53 -4.20 -6.54
N GLY A 192 8.80 -5.29 -6.83
CA GLY A 192 9.31 -6.44 -7.60
C GLY A 192 8.77 -6.72 -9.00
N PRO A 193 7.79 -5.98 -9.51
CA PRO A 193 6.43 -6.31 -9.09
C PRO A 193 6.29 -7.82 -8.80
N TYR A 194 6.12 -8.19 -7.53
CA TYR A 194 5.94 -9.59 -7.13
C TYR A 194 4.46 -9.95 -6.99
N LEU A 195 4.16 -11.23 -7.14
CA LEU A 195 2.95 -11.83 -6.60
C LEU A 195 3.34 -12.70 -5.40
N ILE A 196 2.83 -12.38 -4.22
CA ILE A 196 3.14 -13.07 -2.97
C ILE A 196 1.95 -13.94 -2.59
N LYS A 197 2.20 -15.22 -2.31
CA LYS A 197 1.21 -16.14 -1.75
C LYS A 197 1.51 -16.33 -0.26
N ALA A 198 0.53 -16.08 0.60
CA ALA A 198 0.58 -16.36 2.03
C ALA A 198 -0.60 -17.25 2.46
N ASP A 199 -0.45 -17.95 3.58
CA ASP A 199 -1.59 -18.60 4.23
C ASP A 199 -2.47 -17.57 4.97
N LEU A 200 -3.63 -18.03 5.47
CA LEU A 200 -4.58 -17.18 6.19
C LEU A 200 -4.10 -16.76 7.59
N ASN A 201 -2.87 -17.09 7.97
CA ASN A 201 -2.20 -16.60 9.19
C ASN A 201 -1.04 -15.65 8.87
N GLY A 202 -0.78 -15.35 7.59
CA GLY A 202 0.27 -14.43 7.15
C GLY A 202 1.61 -15.08 6.86
N LYS A 203 1.72 -16.41 6.91
CA LYS A 203 2.95 -17.10 6.55
C LYS A 203 3.14 -17.10 5.05
N VAL A 204 4.26 -16.57 4.56
CA VAL A 204 4.60 -16.65 3.13
C VAL A 204 4.78 -18.10 2.71
N LEU A 205 4.11 -18.48 1.63
CA LEU A 205 4.17 -19.80 1.00
C LEU A 205 5.04 -19.77 -0.27
N ALA A 206 4.98 -18.67 -1.03
CA ALA A 206 5.76 -18.45 -2.24
C ALA A 206 5.80 -16.97 -2.64
N VAL A 207 6.83 -16.58 -3.40
CA VAL A 207 6.95 -15.29 -4.06
C VAL A 207 7.23 -15.55 -5.54
N PHE A 208 6.46 -14.91 -6.42
CA PHE A 208 6.57 -15.06 -7.87
C PHE A 208 6.99 -13.73 -8.49
N GLU A 209 7.99 -13.76 -9.36
CA GLU A 209 8.32 -12.63 -10.22
C GLU A 209 7.21 -12.42 -11.26
N THR A 210 6.79 -11.17 -11.46
CA THR A 210 5.90 -10.85 -12.58
C THR A 210 6.66 -10.92 -13.90
N GLN A 211 6.08 -11.60 -14.88
CA GLN A 211 6.65 -11.75 -16.22
C GLN A 211 5.68 -11.25 -17.29
N VAL A 212 6.23 -10.58 -18.30
CA VAL A 212 5.53 -10.22 -19.55
C VAL A 212 6.31 -10.83 -20.71
N ASP A 213 5.63 -11.62 -21.55
CA ASP A 213 6.25 -12.36 -22.67
C ASP A 213 7.47 -13.21 -22.24
N GLY A 214 7.39 -13.83 -21.06
CA GLY A 214 8.46 -14.66 -20.50
C GLY A 214 9.68 -13.89 -19.98
N LYS A 215 9.60 -12.56 -19.88
CA LYS A 215 10.64 -11.71 -19.30
C LYS A 215 10.18 -11.12 -17.98
N VAL A 216 11.05 -11.20 -16.99
CA VAL A 216 10.82 -10.57 -15.67
C VAL A 216 10.71 -9.06 -15.84
N VAL A 217 9.63 -8.50 -15.32
CA VAL A 217 9.44 -7.05 -15.23
C VAL A 217 10.33 -6.52 -14.12
N LYS A 218 11.03 -5.41 -14.37
CA LYS A 218 11.81 -4.69 -13.36
C LYS A 218 11.41 -3.23 -13.39
N ILE A 219 11.12 -2.68 -12.22
CA ILE A 219 10.92 -1.24 -12.04
C ILE A 219 12.25 -0.71 -11.50
N THR A 220 12.90 0.14 -12.31
CA THR A 220 14.13 0.87 -11.95
C THR A 220 13.82 2.19 -11.30
#